data_AF-A0A419RU60-F1
#
_entry.id   AF-A0A419RU60-F1
#
_cell.length_a   1.000
_cell.length_b   1.000
_cell.length_c   1.000
_cell.angle_alpha   90.00
_cell.angle_beta   90.00
_cell.angle_gamma   90.00
#
_symmetry.space_group_name_H-M   'P 1'
#
loop_
_entity.id
_entity.type
_entity.pdbx_description
1 polymer ?
#
loop_
_entity_poly.entity_id
_entity_poly.type
_entity_poly.pdbx_seq_one_letter_code
_entity_poly.pdbx_strand_id
1 'polypeptide(L)'
;MKTVHIALLGLATIGLGACASYSDDDDVYVAPAPVGPGAVVGTVAADVDGDGMIDGYYDANGNYTAWVAPPCPPAPAPVYVPEPTGERG
;
A
#
# COMPACT_ATOMS: atom_id res chain seq x y z
N MET A 1 -7.17 14.87 -51.20
CA MET A 1 -7.68 14.79 -49.81
C MET A 1 -7.48 13.41 -49.16
N LYS A 2 -7.62 12.28 -49.88
CA LYS A 2 -7.41 10.91 -49.31
C LYS A 2 -6.03 10.64 -48.71
N THR A 3 -4.96 11.20 -49.28
CA THR A 3 -3.57 10.99 -48.81
C THR A 3 -3.28 11.65 -47.46
N VAL A 4 -3.92 12.79 -47.17
CA VAL A 4 -3.77 13.51 -45.90
C VAL A 4 -4.37 12.73 -44.73
N HIS A 5 -5.46 11.98 -44.98
CA HIS A 5 -6.13 11.19 -43.94
C HIS A 5 -5.30 9.96 -43.54
N ILE A 6 -4.64 9.32 -44.51
CA ILE A 6 -3.77 8.17 -44.26
C ILE A 6 -2.54 8.58 -43.42
N ALA A 7 -1.96 9.76 -43.71
CA ALA A 7 -0.84 10.30 -42.94
C ALA A 7 -1.23 10.64 -41.49
N LEU A 8 -2.45 11.17 -41.28
CA LEU A 8 -2.94 11.53 -39.96
C LEU A 8 -3.20 10.28 -39.08
N LEU A 9 -3.75 9.21 -39.67
CA LEU A 9 -3.96 7.93 -39.00
C LEU A 9 -2.63 7.26 -38.59
N GLY A 10 -1.60 7.36 -39.43
CA GLY A 10 -0.28 6.79 -39.13
C GLY A 10 0.46 7.51 -37.99
N LEU A 11 0.30 8.83 -37.85
CA LEU A 11 0.90 9.56 -36.73
C LEU A 11 0.22 9.25 -35.39
N ALA A 12 -1.10 9.05 -35.40
CA ALA A 12 -1.87 8.78 -34.19
C ALA A 12 -1.50 7.43 -33.54
N THR A 13 -1.24 6.39 -34.34
CA THR A 13 -0.87 5.07 -33.81
C THR A 13 0.52 5.05 -33.18
N ILE A 14 1.47 5.84 -33.69
CA ILE A 14 2.82 5.96 -33.12
C ILE A 14 2.77 6.74 -31.81
N GLY A 15 2.00 7.83 -31.75
CA GLY A 15 1.84 8.62 -30.53
C GLY A 15 1.19 7.85 -29.37
N LEU A 16 0.15 7.05 -29.65
CA LEU A 16 -0.48 6.20 -28.62
C LEU A 16 0.43 5.06 -28.17
N GLY A 17 1.24 4.50 -29.08
CA GLY A 17 2.21 3.45 -28.75
C GLY A 17 3.29 3.92 -27.77
N ALA A 18 3.72 5.18 -27.85
CA ALA A 18 4.71 5.76 -26.94
C ALA A 18 4.16 6.07 -25.53
N CYS A 19 2.86 6.29 -25.39
CA CYS A 19 2.23 6.44 -24.06
C CYS A 19 1.90 5.09 -23.41
N ALA A 20 1.79 4.01 -24.19
CA ALA A 20 1.52 2.66 -23.71
C ALA A 20 2.78 1.77 -23.67
N SER A 21 3.92 2.25 -24.17
CA SER A 21 5.18 1.52 -24.09
C SER A 21 5.69 1.58 -22.67
N TYR A 22 5.32 0.56 -21.91
CA TYR A 22 6.05 0.13 -20.73
C TYR A 22 7.45 -0.28 -21.20
N SER A 23 8.46 0.48 -20.81
CA SER A 23 9.85 0.12 -21.09
C SER A 23 10.31 -0.82 -19.99
N ASP A 24 10.77 -2.02 -20.32
CA ASP A 24 11.36 -2.97 -19.34
C ASP A 24 12.60 -2.39 -18.61
N ASP A 25 13.12 -1.25 -19.08
CA ASP A 25 14.24 -0.49 -18.50
C ASP A 25 13.79 0.55 -17.47
N ASP A 26 12.49 0.78 -17.30
CA ASP A 26 11.99 1.46 -16.11
C ASP A 26 12.21 0.48 -14.95
N ASP A 27 13.31 0.69 -14.21
CA ASP A 27 13.56 0.04 -12.92
C ASP A 27 12.28 0.17 -12.10
N VAL A 28 11.46 -0.88 -12.09
CA VAL A 28 10.35 -0.99 -11.17
C VAL A 28 11.01 -0.95 -9.82
N TYR A 29 10.85 0.16 -9.12
CA TYR A 29 11.29 0.28 -7.75
C TYR A 29 10.44 -0.69 -6.94
N VAL A 30 10.89 -1.94 -6.85
CA VAL A 30 10.37 -2.92 -5.91
C VAL A 30 10.95 -2.49 -4.58
N ALA A 31 10.15 -1.74 -3.82
CA ALA A 31 10.51 -1.40 -2.46
C ALA A 31 10.95 -2.69 -1.74
N PRO A 32 12.10 -2.66 -1.01
CA PRO A 32 12.55 -3.83 -0.28
C PRO A 32 11.41 -4.34 0.61
N ALA A 33 11.29 -5.67 0.72
CA ALA A 33 10.23 -6.28 1.51
C ALA A 33 10.18 -5.62 2.90
N PRO A 34 8.99 -5.21 3.37
CA PRO A 34 8.88 -4.51 4.65
C PRO A 34 9.52 -5.35 5.76
N VAL A 35 10.41 -4.74 6.54
CA VAL A 35 11.07 -5.39 7.69
C VAL A 35 10.56 -4.73 8.96
N GLY A 36 9.48 -5.27 9.53
CA GLY A 36 8.87 -4.74 10.74
C GLY A 36 7.76 -5.63 11.30
N PRO A 37 7.32 -5.41 12.55
CA PRO A 37 6.14 -6.08 13.10
C PRO A 37 4.93 -5.85 12.20
N GLY A 38 4.32 -6.93 11.70
CA GLY A 38 3.20 -6.86 10.75
C GLY A 38 3.58 -7.02 9.28
N ALA A 39 4.87 -7.09 8.93
CA ALA A 39 5.29 -7.43 7.58
C ALA A 39 4.99 -8.89 7.23
N VAL A 40 4.39 -9.10 6.07
CA VAL A 40 4.05 -10.44 5.56
C VAL A 40 5.15 -10.87 4.59
N VAL A 41 5.72 -12.06 4.81
CA VAL A 41 6.80 -12.58 3.96
C VAL A 41 6.27 -12.83 2.55
N GLY A 42 7.03 -12.39 1.54
CA GLY A 42 6.67 -12.56 0.13
C GLY A 42 5.63 -11.57 -0.37
N THR A 43 5.34 -10.51 0.40
CA THR A 43 4.51 -9.40 -0.03
C THR A 43 5.30 -8.11 -0.12
N VAL A 44 4.78 -7.16 -0.91
CA VAL A 44 5.31 -5.80 -1.05
C VAL A 44 4.37 -4.84 -0.34
N ALA A 45 4.90 -3.91 0.45
CA ALA A 45 4.10 -2.89 1.12
C ALA A 45 3.44 -1.95 0.08
N ALA A 46 2.18 -1.63 0.29
CA ALA A 46 1.38 -0.79 -0.61
C ALA A 46 0.90 0.46 0.12
N ASP A 47 1.26 1.62 -0.43
CA ASP A 47 0.69 2.94 -0.14
C ASP A 47 -0.17 3.31 -1.36
N VAL A 48 -1.48 3.17 -1.24
CA VAL A 48 -2.41 3.27 -2.38
C VAL A 48 -2.88 4.71 -2.56
N ASP A 49 -2.98 5.48 -1.48
CA ASP A 49 -3.44 6.87 -1.53
C ASP A 49 -2.29 7.91 -1.58
N GLY A 50 -1.05 7.47 -1.39
CA GLY A 50 0.16 8.29 -1.52
C GLY A 50 0.42 9.19 -0.32
N ASP A 51 -0.15 8.89 0.85
CA ASP A 51 0.02 9.69 2.06
C ASP A 51 1.32 9.38 2.82
N GLY A 52 2.09 8.38 2.36
CA GLY A 52 3.34 7.93 2.98
C GLY A 52 3.15 6.88 4.07
N MET A 53 1.93 6.40 4.30
CA MET A 53 1.59 5.28 5.18
C MET A 53 1.28 4.03 4.37
N ILE A 54 1.41 2.86 5.00
CA ILE A 54 1.11 1.58 4.37
C ILE A 54 -0.37 1.25 4.60
N ASP A 55 -1.14 1.19 3.52
CA ASP A 55 -2.55 0.76 3.52
C ASP A 55 -2.70 -0.76 3.50
N GLY A 56 -1.73 -1.47 2.93
CA GLY A 56 -1.83 -2.91 2.70
C GLY A 56 -0.61 -3.52 2.05
N TYR A 57 -0.82 -4.66 1.40
CA TYR A 57 0.26 -5.44 0.77
C TYR A 57 -0.20 -6.08 -0.55
N TYR A 58 0.72 -6.15 -1.51
CA TYR A 58 0.56 -6.97 -2.72
C TYR A 58 1.23 -8.33 -2.57
N ASP A 59 0.57 -9.41 -2.98
CA ASP A 59 1.18 -10.72 -3.11
C ASP A 59 2.01 -10.85 -4.41
N ALA A 60 2.72 -11.97 -4.57
CA ALA A 60 3.52 -12.25 -5.77
C ALA A 60 2.68 -12.37 -7.07
N ASN A 61 1.36 -12.51 -6.98
CA ASN A 61 0.45 -12.54 -8.11
C ASN A 61 -0.16 -11.15 -8.41
N GLY A 62 0.17 -10.13 -7.62
CA GLY A 62 -0.37 -8.78 -7.72
C GLY A 62 -1.73 -8.58 -7.03
N ASN A 63 -2.19 -9.52 -6.18
CA ASN A 63 -3.42 -9.34 -5.41
C ASN A 63 -3.19 -8.42 -4.20
N TYR A 64 -4.08 -7.46 -4.01
CA TYR A 64 -4.05 -6.52 -2.88
C TYR A 64 -4.74 -7.10 -1.64
N THR A 65 -4.11 -6.94 -0.48
CA THR A 65 -4.69 -7.24 0.85
C THR A 65 -4.54 -6.02 1.74
N ALA A 66 -5.65 -5.45 2.21
CA ALA A 66 -5.63 -4.32 3.14
C ALA A 66 -5.04 -4.73 4.50
N TRP A 67 -4.23 -3.87 5.10
CA TRP A 67 -3.76 -4.05 6.47
C TRP A 67 -4.92 -3.81 7.44
N VAL A 68 -5.06 -4.72 8.41
CA VAL A 68 -6.06 -4.59 9.47
C VAL A 68 -5.37 -4.80 10.81
N ALA A 69 -5.45 -3.77 11.66
CA ALA A 69 -4.97 -3.87 13.03
C ALA A 69 -5.72 -4.98 13.78
N PRO A 70 -5.02 -5.80 14.59
CA PRO A 70 -5.71 -6.73 15.48
C PRO A 70 -6.61 -5.97 16.47
N PRO A 71 -7.71 -6.58 16.93
CA PRO A 71 -8.58 -5.95 17.91
C PRO A 71 -7.81 -5.63 19.20
N CYS A 72 -8.11 -4.49 19.81
CA CYS A 72 -7.52 -4.11 21.09
C CYS A 72 -7.79 -5.20 22.15
N PRO A 73 -6.79 -5.56 22.98
CA PRO A 73 -7.02 -6.47 24.09
C PRO A 73 -8.05 -5.88 25.06
N PRO A 74 -8.84 -6.72 25.75
CA PRO A 74 -9.78 -6.25 26.75
C PRO A 74 -9.05 -5.48 27.85
N ALA A 75 -9.69 -4.41 28.35
CA ALA A 75 -9.14 -3.63 29.46
C ALA A 75 -8.89 -4.53 30.68
N PRO A 76 -7.80 -4.31 31.43
CA PRO A 76 -7.58 -5.03 32.67
C PRO A 76 -8.73 -4.77 33.64
N ALA A 77 -9.07 -5.78 34.45
CA ALA A 77 -10.08 -5.64 35.48
C ALA A 77 -9.68 -4.50 36.44
N PRO A 78 -10.64 -3.71 36.95
CA PRO A 78 -10.36 -2.68 37.94
C PRO A 78 -9.70 -3.33 39.16
N VAL A 79 -8.50 -2.85 39.50
CA VAL A 79 -7.84 -3.26 40.74
C VAL A 79 -8.60 -2.58 41.87
N TYR A 80 -9.17 -3.35 42.80
CA TYR A 80 -9.69 -2.79 44.04
C TYR A 80 -8.52 -2.17 44.80
N VAL A 81 -8.48 -0.85 44.84
CA VAL A 81 -7.61 -0.10 45.75
C VAL A 81 -8.44 0.11 47.01
N PRO A 82 -8.10 -0.54 48.15
CA PRO A 82 -8.77 -0.23 49.40
C PRO A 82 -8.63 1.26 49.68
N GLU A 83 -9.74 1.90 50.04
CA GLU A 83 -9.69 3.29 50.52
C GLU A 83 -8.66 3.38 51.64
N PRO A 84 -7.82 4.42 51.69
CA PRO A 84 -6.96 4.65 52.83
C PRO A 84 -7.85 4.70 54.07
N THR A 85 -7.80 3.66 54.89
CA THR A 85 -8.44 3.66 56.20
C THR A 85 -7.73 4.74 56.99
N GLY A 86 -8.37 5.91 57.10
CA GLY A 86 -7.87 7.05 57.83
C GLY A 86 -7.80 6.75 59.32
N GLU A 87 -6.79 6.01 59.74
CA GLU A 87 -6.44 5.76 61.13
C GLU A 87 -4.92 5.87 61.32
N ARG A 88 -4.46 7.12 61.24
CA ARG A 88 -3.31 7.69 61.95
C ARG A 88 -3.55 9.20 61.87
N GLY A 89 -4.20 9.82 62.85
CA GLY A 89 -3.79 9.87 64.26
C GLY A 89 -3.21 11.25 64.46
#